data_AF-X0WV12-F1
#
_entry.id   AF-X0WV12-F1
#
_cell.length_a   1.000
_cell.length_b   1.000
_cell.length_c   1.000
_cell.angle_alpha   90.00
_cell.angle_beta   90.00
_cell.angle_gamma   90.00
#
_symmetry.space_group_name_H-M   'P 1'
#
loop_
_entity.id
_entity.type
_entity.pdbx_description
1 polymer ?
#
loop_
_entity_poly.entity_id
_entity_poly.type
_entity_poly.pdbx_seq_one_letter_code
_entity_poly.pdbx_strand_id
1 'polypeptide(L)'
;TLVPEMGGSFAWLHENKERLSELVAAVNLDMVGENQDLCGGPFILVRTPDSMPSFTNVLMEAILDDIKVDGKGIGGARVPLKKYAVTPFSSGSDHYIYSDPTIGVPCVGLAQWPDKFYHTSWDTLDKVDPEMLRKSALMTTIYAYFIANAGIKEAIWLTSEATTRLKRNIGDTAQKKLTEAMDEAEKEEKPERILVDALGKIVEKIDYDTGIGIDVINSIQRLAGDEPAYTNYMEKKIKELLDASEA
;
A
#
# COMPACT_ATOMS: atom_id res chain seq x y z
N THR A 1 7.52 -0.59 -17.65
CA THR A 1 7.86 -1.36 -18.87
C THR A 1 6.59 -1.62 -19.65
N LEU A 2 6.66 -1.88 -20.96
CA LEU A 2 5.49 -2.22 -21.80
C LEU A 2 5.76 -3.59 -22.43
N VAL A 3 5.21 -4.63 -21.82
CA VAL A 3 5.46 -6.04 -22.15
C VAL A 3 4.18 -6.84 -21.96
N PRO A 4 4.04 -8.05 -22.56
CA PRO A 4 2.93 -8.94 -22.23
C PRO A 4 2.89 -9.24 -20.73
N GLU A 5 1.69 -9.19 -20.14
CA GLU A 5 1.49 -9.45 -18.72
C GLU A 5 2.12 -10.78 -18.30
N MET A 6 2.78 -10.76 -17.15
CA MET A 6 3.53 -11.83 -16.52
C MET A 6 4.71 -12.35 -17.34
N GLY A 7 4.44 -13.05 -18.45
CA GLY A 7 5.46 -13.69 -19.26
C GLY A 7 6.49 -12.70 -19.82
N GLY A 8 6.02 -11.53 -20.24
CA GLY A 8 6.88 -10.44 -20.72
C GLY A 8 7.68 -9.79 -19.60
N SER A 9 7.09 -9.59 -18.42
CA SER A 9 7.79 -9.07 -17.24
C SER A 9 8.91 -10.01 -16.78
N PHE A 10 8.66 -11.32 -16.74
CA PHE A 10 9.70 -12.31 -16.43
C PHE A 10 10.87 -12.24 -17.43
N ALA A 11 10.57 -12.22 -18.73
CA ALA A 11 11.59 -12.13 -19.77
C ALA A 11 12.41 -10.83 -19.64
N TRP A 12 11.72 -9.70 -19.47
CA TRP A 12 12.37 -8.40 -19.33
C TRP A 12 13.28 -8.33 -18.10
N LEU A 13 12.80 -8.78 -16.93
CA LEU A 13 13.60 -8.82 -15.70
C LEU A 13 14.82 -9.75 -15.84
N HIS A 14 14.66 -10.88 -16.55
CA HIS A 14 15.77 -11.79 -16.80
C HIS A 14 16.86 -11.18 -17.69
N GLU A 15 16.47 -10.42 -18.71
CA GLU A 15 17.39 -9.76 -19.65
C GLU A 15 18.03 -8.49 -19.08
N ASN A 16 17.47 -7.91 -18.02
CA ASN A 16 17.90 -6.64 -17.42
C ASN A 16 18.36 -6.81 -15.96
N LYS A 17 18.92 -7.98 -15.59
CA LYS A 17 19.31 -8.29 -14.21
C LYS A 17 20.29 -7.28 -13.62
N GLU A 18 21.20 -6.77 -14.46
CA GLU A 18 22.19 -5.76 -14.10
C GLU A 18 21.54 -4.43 -13.68
N ARG A 19 20.33 -4.13 -14.16
CA ARG A 19 19.61 -2.89 -13.89
C ARG A 19 18.71 -2.97 -12.66
N LEU A 20 18.45 -4.17 -12.12
CA LEU A 20 17.54 -4.33 -10.98
C LEU A 20 17.97 -3.53 -9.76
N SER A 21 19.28 -3.44 -9.52
CA SER A 21 19.83 -2.65 -8.41
C SER A 21 19.59 -1.14 -8.53
N GLU A 22 19.28 -0.65 -9.75
CA GLU A 22 18.98 0.76 -10.02
C GLU A 22 17.47 1.06 -9.90
N LEU A 23 16.62 0.02 -9.86
CA LEU A 23 15.17 0.17 -9.76
C LEU A 23 14.75 0.41 -8.31
N VAL A 24 14.53 1.68 -7.97
CA VAL A 24 14.15 2.09 -6.61
C VAL A 24 12.73 1.63 -6.24
N ALA A 25 11.79 1.70 -7.19
CA ALA A 25 10.39 1.35 -7.01
C ALA A 25 9.70 1.19 -8.38
N ALA A 26 8.54 0.54 -8.37
CA ALA A 26 7.66 0.43 -9.53
C ALA A 26 6.18 0.70 -9.15
N VAL A 27 5.37 0.92 -10.18
CA VAL A 27 3.91 0.97 -10.10
C VAL A 27 3.35 0.23 -11.31
N ASN A 28 2.46 -0.72 -11.08
CA ASN A 28 1.75 -1.43 -12.13
C ASN A 28 0.38 -0.78 -12.37
N LEU A 29 0.01 -0.60 -13.63
CA LEU A 29 -1.28 -0.06 -14.05
C LEU A 29 -2.02 -1.11 -14.85
N ASP A 30 -3.03 -1.71 -14.26
CA ASP A 30 -3.86 -2.71 -14.90
C ASP A 30 -5.33 -2.33 -14.71
N MET A 31 -6.14 -2.29 -15.75
CA MET A 31 -7.58 -1.95 -15.62
C MET A 31 -7.88 -0.60 -14.93
N VAL A 32 -7.05 0.44 -15.14
CA VAL A 32 -7.09 1.70 -14.36
C VAL A 32 -8.07 2.79 -14.85
N GLY A 33 -8.93 2.46 -15.82
CA GLY A 33 -9.74 3.44 -16.55
C GLY A 33 -11.23 3.16 -16.60
N GLU A 34 -11.73 2.19 -15.84
CA GLU A 34 -13.10 1.70 -15.94
C GLU A 34 -14.13 2.68 -15.38
N ASN A 35 -15.27 2.74 -16.04
CA ASN A 35 -16.44 3.45 -15.57
C ASN A 35 -17.13 2.64 -14.47
N GLN A 36 -16.95 3.07 -13.22
CA GLN A 36 -17.48 2.39 -12.03
C GLN A 36 -19.01 2.21 -12.01
N ASP A 37 -19.77 3.04 -12.73
CA ASP A 37 -21.23 2.92 -12.80
C ASP A 37 -21.65 1.80 -13.76
N LEU A 38 -20.82 1.50 -14.76
CA LEU A 38 -21.07 0.43 -15.74
C LEU A 38 -20.42 -0.88 -15.32
N CYS A 39 -19.16 -0.81 -14.88
CA CYS A 39 -18.31 -1.95 -14.55
C CYS A 39 -18.52 -2.46 -13.13
N GLY A 40 -18.85 -1.56 -12.19
CA GLY A 40 -19.24 -1.85 -10.81
C GLY A 40 -18.12 -1.73 -9.77
N GLY A 41 -16.90 -2.16 -10.11
CA GLY A 41 -15.76 -2.24 -9.22
C GLY A 41 -15.20 -0.89 -8.73
N PRO A 42 -14.64 -0.82 -7.51
CA PRO A 42 -13.88 0.33 -7.03
C PRO A 42 -12.51 0.45 -7.72
N PHE A 43 -11.90 1.63 -7.58
CA PHE A 43 -10.48 1.82 -7.83
C PHE A 43 -9.66 1.34 -6.64
N ILE A 44 -8.84 0.32 -6.86
CA ILE A 44 -8.08 -0.38 -5.84
C ILE A 44 -6.59 -0.04 -5.93
N LEU A 45 -6.00 0.24 -4.76
CA LEU A 45 -4.57 0.22 -4.54
C LEU A 45 -4.20 -1.11 -3.87
N VAL A 46 -3.42 -1.93 -4.57
CA VAL A 46 -2.88 -3.19 -4.06
C VAL A 46 -1.50 -2.93 -3.46
N ARG A 47 -1.35 -3.24 -2.17
CA ARG A 47 -0.07 -3.11 -1.45
C ARG A 47 0.97 -4.15 -1.91
N THR A 48 2.24 -3.86 -1.67
CA THR A 48 3.33 -4.85 -1.73
C THR A 48 3.10 -5.97 -0.69
N PRO A 49 3.64 -7.18 -0.89
CA PRO A 49 3.57 -8.23 0.12
C PRO A 49 4.38 -7.87 1.37
N ASP A 50 4.02 -8.43 2.52
CA ASP A 50 4.77 -8.24 3.78
C ASP A 50 6.19 -8.84 3.72
N SER A 51 6.48 -9.73 2.76
CA SER A 51 7.85 -10.18 2.48
C SER A 51 8.70 -9.14 1.73
N MET A 52 8.07 -8.06 1.26
CA MET A 52 8.70 -6.87 0.67
C MET A 52 8.06 -5.59 1.25
N PRO A 53 8.22 -5.31 2.55
CA PRO A 53 7.76 -4.07 3.15
C PRO A 53 8.45 -2.89 2.49
N SER A 54 7.68 -1.85 2.13
CA SER A 54 8.24 -0.73 1.39
C SER A 54 7.46 0.57 1.59
N PHE A 55 8.20 1.67 1.53
CA PHE A 55 7.69 3.04 1.53
C PHE A 55 6.69 3.30 0.40
N THR A 56 6.73 2.49 -0.67
CA THR A 56 5.87 2.64 -1.85
C THR A 56 4.39 2.55 -1.50
N ASN A 57 4.01 1.71 -0.53
CA ASN A 57 2.65 1.62 -0.02
C ASN A 57 2.25 2.94 0.65
N VAL A 58 3.08 3.45 1.56
CA VAL A 58 2.84 4.70 2.31
C VAL A 58 2.67 5.88 1.36
N LEU A 59 3.58 6.00 0.39
CA LEU A 59 3.55 7.09 -0.57
C LEU A 59 2.29 7.04 -1.45
N MET A 60 1.97 5.88 -2.03
CA MET A 60 0.82 5.76 -2.92
C MET A 60 -0.52 5.92 -2.17
N GLU A 61 -0.60 5.45 -0.93
CA GLU A 61 -1.78 5.70 -0.08
C GLU A 61 -1.96 7.17 0.26
N ALA A 62 -0.89 7.90 0.57
CA ALA A 62 -0.97 9.34 0.83
C ALA A 62 -1.42 10.11 -0.42
N ILE A 63 -0.91 9.74 -1.60
CA ILE A 63 -1.35 10.29 -2.89
C ILE A 63 -2.84 9.98 -3.13
N LEU A 64 -3.27 8.75 -2.85
CA LEU A 64 -4.68 8.35 -2.97
C LEU A 64 -5.58 9.14 -2.02
N ASP A 65 -5.14 9.37 -0.77
CA ASP A 65 -5.90 10.12 0.23
C ASP A 65 -6.20 11.56 -0.22
N ASP A 66 -5.27 12.20 -0.93
CA ASP A 66 -5.45 13.54 -1.49
C ASP A 66 -6.32 13.56 -2.76
N ILE A 67 -6.16 12.55 -3.62
CA ILE A 67 -6.86 12.47 -4.91
C ILE A 67 -8.31 12.01 -4.75
N LYS A 68 -8.60 11.15 -3.78
CA LYS A 68 -9.93 10.54 -3.62
C LYS A 68 -11.00 11.55 -3.21
N VAL A 69 -10.65 12.68 -2.59
CA VAL A 69 -11.60 13.68 -2.08
C VAL A 69 -11.84 14.82 -3.07
N ASP A 70 -12.39 14.53 -4.24
CA ASP A 70 -12.47 15.46 -5.38
C ASP A 70 -13.81 16.19 -5.57
N GLY A 71 -14.82 15.86 -4.77
CA GLY A 71 -16.14 16.49 -4.79
C GLY A 71 -16.31 17.62 -3.78
N LYS A 72 -17.33 18.46 -4.01
CA LYS A 72 -17.80 19.47 -3.04
C LYS A 72 -18.96 18.92 -2.22
N GLY A 73 -18.74 18.78 -0.92
CA GLY A 73 -19.74 18.44 0.07
C GLY A 73 -20.39 19.67 0.70
N ILE A 74 -21.26 19.42 1.69
CA ILE A 74 -21.96 20.45 2.46
C ILE A 74 -20.94 21.32 3.22
N GLY A 75 -21.14 22.64 3.21
CA GLY A 75 -20.30 23.58 3.96
C GLY A 75 -18.86 23.71 3.44
N GLY A 76 -18.57 23.26 2.21
CA GLY A 76 -17.23 23.31 1.63
C GLY A 76 -16.33 22.14 1.98
N ALA A 77 -16.84 21.11 2.68
CA ALA A 77 -16.13 19.87 2.88
C ALA A 77 -15.78 19.20 1.53
N ARG A 78 -14.65 18.50 1.45
CA ARG A 78 -14.30 17.69 0.28
C ARG A 78 -14.79 16.26 0.50
N VAL A 79 -15.41 15.66 -0.52
CA VAL A 79 -16.01 14.32 -0.45
C VAL A 79 -15.59 13.48 -1.65
N PRO A 80 -15.47 12.15 -1.52
CA PRO A 80 -15.16 11.29 -2.66
C PRO A 80 -16.35 11.15 -3.59
N LEU A 81 -16.11 11.29 -4.91
CA LEU A 81 -17.14 11.06 -5.94
C LEU A 81 -17.07 9.67 -6.59
N LYS A 82 -15.99 8.93 -6.32
CA LYS A 82 -15.75 7.58 -6.84
C LYS A 82 -15.48 6.63 -5.67
N LYS A 83 -15.62 5.33 -5.93
CA LYS A 83 -15.32 4.26 -4.98
C LYS A 83 -13.82 3.96 -5.01
N TYR A 84 -13.23 3.88 -3.84
CA TYR A 84 -11.81 3.58 -3.64
C TYR A 84 -11.62 2.52 -2.57
N ALA A 85 -10.60 1.68 -2.71
CA ALA A 85 -10.16 0.78 -1.66
C ALA A 85 -8.64 0.65 -1.66
N VAL A 86 -8.07 0.43 -0.47
CA VAL A 86 -6.71 -0.07 -0.32
C VAL A 86 -6.84 -1.51 0.11
N THR A 87 -6.22 -2.43 -0.63
CA THR A 87 -6.29 -3.87 -0.35
C THR A 87 -4.94 -4.37 0.13
N PRO A 88 -4.91 -5.43 0.94
CA PRO A 88 -3.70 -6.22 1.14
C PRO A 88 -3.16 -6.71 -0.21
N PHE A 89 -1.93 -7.21 -0.17
CA PHE A 89 -1.33 -7.86 -1.33
C PHE A 89 -2.23 -8.98 -1.87
N SER A 90 -2.42 -8.96 -3.19
CA SER A 90 -2.97 -10.07 -3.98
C SER A 90 -2.15 -10.19 -5.25
N SER A 91 -1.96 -11.42 -5.74
CA SER A 91 -1.50 -11.62 -7.12
C SER A 91 -2.60 -11.24 -8.11
N GLY A 92 -2.24 -11.12 -9.38
CA GLY A 92 -3.21 -10.83 -10.43
C GLY A 92 -2.61 -10.15 -11.66
N SER A 93 -1.54 -9.35 -11.47
CA SER A 93 -0.87 -8.64 -12.54
C SER A 93 0.61 -8.42 -12.21
N ASP A 94 1.36 -7.72 -13.06
CA ASP A 94 2.83 -7.67 -13.00
C ASP A 94 3.42 -7.20 -11.66
N HIS A 95 2.70 -6.44 -10.83
CA HIS A 95 3.20 -5.94 -9.54
C HIS A 95 3.73 -7.02 -8.61
N TYR A 96 3.15 -8.23 -8.62
CA TYR A 96 3.62 -9.32 -7.76
C TYR A 96 4.97 -9.89 -8.21
N ILE A 97 5.30 -9.79 -9.51
CA ILE A 97 6.57 -10.27 -10.05
C ILE A 97 7.70 -9.33 -9.64
N TYR A 98 7.49 -8.01 -9.78
CA TYR A 98 8.48 -7.03 -9.35
C TYR A 98 8.71 -7.10 -7.84
N SER A 99 7.63 -7.25 -7.06
CA SER A 99 7.67 -7.30 -5.60
C SER A 99 8.17 -8.63 -5.03
N ASP A 100 8.50 -9.61 -5.87
CA ASP A 100 9.13 -10.85 -5.42
C ASP A 100 10.47 -10.53 -4.73
N PRO A 101 10.75 -11.06 -3.53
CA PRO A 101 12.01 -10.83 -2.81
C PRO A 101 13.28 -11.16 -3.60
N THR A 102 13.21 -12.06 -4.58
CA THR A 102 14.34 -12.40 -5.47
C THR A 102 14.58 -11.36 -6.56
N ILE A 103 13.59 -10.53 -6.88
CA ILE A 103 13.69 -9.40 -7.81
C ILE A 103 14.02 -8.11 -7.07
N GLY A 104 13.41 -7.87 -5.90
CA GLY A 104 13.83 -6.77 -5.02
C GLY A 104 13.24 -5.40 -5.33
N VAL A 105 12.24 -5.30 -6.22
CA VAL A 105 11.68 -4.01 -6.68
C VAL A 105 10.27 -3.81 -6.13
N PRO A 106 10.09 -3.00 -5.07
CA PRO A 106 8.76 -2.82 -4.49
C PRO A 106 7.81 -2.18 -5.51
N CYS A 107 6.69 -2.86 -5.79
CA CYS A 107 5.74 -2.47 -6.82
C CYS A 107 4.31 -2.50 -6.30
N VAL A 108 3.69 -1.31 -6.23
CA VAL A 108 2.25 -1.20 -5.93
C VAL A 108 1.42 -1.43 -7.19
N GLY A 109 0.24 -2.01 -7.03
CA GLY A 109 -0.72 -2.18 -8.13
C GLY A 109 -1.83 -1.15 -8.06
N LEU A 110 -2.16 -0.51 -9.18
CA LEU A 110 -3.41 0.25 -9.35
C LEU A 110 -4.30 -0.53 -10.29
N ALA A 111 -5.55 -0.74 -9.89
CA ALA A 111 -6.53 -1.40 -10.73
C ALA A 111 -7.96 -0.97 -10.44
N GLN A 112 -8.91 -1.40 -11.27
CA GLN A 112 -10.32 -1.40 -10.95
C GLN A 112 -10.84 -2.84 -10.99
N TRP A 113 -11.38 -3.30 -9.86
CA TRP A 113 -11.77 -4.70 -9.70
C TRP A 113 -12.82 -4.85 -8.60
N PRO A 114 -13.84 -5.72 -8.76
CA PRO A 114 -14.13 -6.55 -9.93
C PRO A 114 -14.78 -5.76 -11.08
N ASP A 115 -14.51 -6.17 -12.31
CA ASP A 115 -15.13 -5.64 -13.53
C ASP A 115 -16.09 -6.69 -14.14
N LYS A 116 -17.31 -6.24 -14.48
CA LYS A 116 -18.39 -7.08 -15.04
C LYS A 116 -18.12 -7.58 -16.47
N PHE A 117 -17.38 -6.82 -17.26
CA PHE A 117 -17.12 -7.04 -18.68
C PHE A 117 -15.72 -7.60 -18.96
N TYR A 118 -14.85 -7.70 -17.96
CA TYR A 118 -13.54 -8.34 -18.04
C TYR A 118 -13.59 -9.69 -18.78
N HIS A 119 -12.66 -9.88 -19.72
CA HIS A 119 -12.58 -11.08 -20.58
C HIS A 119 -13.84 -11.37 -21.42
N THR A 120 -14.62 -10.35 -21.76
CA THR A 120 -15.76 -10.47 -22.67
C THR A 120 -15.62 -9.56 -23.88
N SER A 121 -16.33 -9.86 -24.97
CA SER A 121 -16.42 -8.96 -26.13
C SER A 121 -17.12 -7.63 -25.84
N TRP A 122 -17.63 -7.43 -24.63
CA TRP A 122 -18.26 -6.19 -24.17
C TRP A 122 -17.31 -5.26 -23.43
N ASP A 123 -16.04 -5.66 -23.26
CA ASP A 123 -14.97 -4.77 -22.83
C ASP A 123 -14.58 -3.84 -23.99
N THR A 124 -15.33 -2.76 -24.12
CA THR A 124 -15.25 -1.79 -25.21
C THR A 124 -15.07 -0.37 -24.67
N LEU A 125 -14.60 0.56 -25.51
CA LEU A 125 -14.23 1.92 -25.10
C LEU A 125 -15.33 2.71 -24.36
N ASP A 126 -16.60 2.39 -24.54
CA ASP A 126 -17.69 3.01 -23.79
C ASP A 126 -17.74 2.62 -22.30
N LYS A 127 -16.90 1.67 -21.87
CA LYS A 127 -16.67 1.28 -20.48
C LYS A 127 -15.54 2.08 -19.85
N VAL A 128 -14.86 2.92 -20.61
CA VAL A 128 -13.75 3.75 -20.13
C VAL A 128 -14.29 5.09 -19.62
N ASP A 129 -13.92 5.47 -18.40
CA ASP A 129 -14.15 6.78 -17.82
C ASP A 129 -12.88 7.64 -17.94
N PRO A 130 -12.89 8.71 -18.76
CA PRO A 130 -11.76 9.63 -18.89
C PRO A 130 -11.30 10.24 -17.56
N GLU A 131 -12.21 10.44 -16.61
CA GLU A 131 -11.87 10.97 -15.29
C GLU A 131 -11.08 9.94 -14.46
N MET A 132 -11.40 8.65 -14.57
CA MET A 132 -10.62 7.59 -13.94
C MET A 132 -9.22 7.49 -14.53
N LEU A 133 -9.11 7.53 -15.88
CA LEU A 133 -7.80 7.60 -16.54
C LEU A 133 -6.97 8.81 -16.10
N ARG A 134 -7.61 9.99 -15.98
CA ARG A 134 -6.95 11.21 -15.50
C ARG A 134 -6.42 11.04 -14.08
N LYS A 135 -7.20 10.44 -13.18
CA LYS A 135 -6.78 10.19 -11.79
C LYS A 135 -5.63 9.20 -11.72
N SER A 136 -5.70 8.10 -12.46
CA SER A 136 -4.65 7.08 -12.54
C SER A 136 -3.34 7.66 -13.08
N ALA A 137 -3.42 8.49 -14.12
CA ALA A 137 -2.27 9.20 -14.67
C ALA A 137 -1.68 10.20 -13.65
N LEU A 138 -2.54 10.95 -12.93
CA LEU A 138 -2.11 11.90 -11.91
C LEU A 138 -1.40 11.20 -10.74
N MET A 139 -1.99 10.11 -10.22
CA MET A 139 -1.40 9.30 -9.15
C MET A 139 -0.01 8.79 -9.55
N THR A 140 0.08 8.17 -10.74
CA THR A 140 1.33 7.63 -11.29
C THR A 140 2.38 8.72 -11.47
N THR A 141 1.98 9.89 -11.98
CA THR A 141 2.89 11.01 -12.24
C THR A 141 3.43 11.59 -10.93
N ILE A 142 2.57 11.81 -9.93
CA ILE A 142 3.00 12.32 -8.61
C ILE A 142 3.94 11.32 -7.95
N TYR A 143 3.60 10.03 -8.00
CA TYR A 143 4.44 8.97 -7.44
C TYR A 143 5.84 8.93 -8.07
N ALA A 144 5.91 8.89 -9.40
CA ALA A 144 7.18 8.88 -10.12
C ALA A 144 7.98 10.18 -9.88
N TYR A 145 7.32 11.33 -9.91
CA TYR A 145 7.97 12.63 -9.69
C TYR A 145 8.49 12.77 -8.26
N PHE A 146 7.73 12.34 -7.25
CA PHE A 146 8.14 12.37 -5.86
C PHE A 146 9.41 11.53 -5.67
N ILE A 147 9.40 10.27 -6.14
CA ILE A 147 10.53 9.36 -5.98
C ILE A 147 11.76 9.86 -6.73
N ALA A 148 11.60 10.35 -7.96
CA ALA A 148 12.71 10.84 -8.79
C ALA A 148 13.39 12.10 -8.22
N ASN A 149 12.68 12.88 -7.41
CA ASN A 149 13.20 14.12 -6.80
C ASN A 149 13.38 14.02 -5.28
N ALA A 150 13.16 12.84 -4.69
CA ALA A 150 13.19 12.70 -3.25
C ALA A 150 14.60 12.97 -2.71
N GLY A 151 14.66 13.73 -1.63
CA GLY A 151 15.85 13.86 -0.79
C GLY A 151 15.48 13.81 0.69
N ILE A 152 16.33 14.39 1.53
CA ILE A 152 16.17 14.39 3.00
C ILE A 152 14.78 14.88 3.43
N LYS A 153 14.26 15.94 2.80
CA LYS A 153 12.97 16.54 3.16
C LYS A 153 11.82 15.57 2.92
N GLU A 154 11.77 14.97 1.75
CA GLU A 154 10.75 13.99 1.34
C GLU A 154 10.85 12.73 2.20
N ALA A 155 12.07 12.27 2.49
CA ALA A 155 12.31 11.13 3.37
C ALA A 155 11.83 11.38 4.80
N ILE A 156 12.10 12.56 5.39
CA ILE A 156 11.60 12.94 6.73
C ILE A 156 10.07 12.92 6.77
N TRP A 157 9.44 13.54 5.75
CA TRP A 157 7.98 13.57 5.64
C TRP A 157 7.42 12.15 5.55
N LEU A 158 8.00 11.31 4.70
CA LEU A 158 7.52 9.95 4.47
C LEU A 158 7.71 9.05 5.69
N THR A 159 8.80 9.21 6.45
CA THR A 159 9.00 8.50 7.73
C THR A 159 7.95 8.92 8.77
N SER A 160 7.61 10.21 8.83
CA SER A 160 6.55 10.70 9.71
C SER A 160 5.19 10.11 9.32
N GLU A 161 4.90 10.06 8.02
CA GLU A 161 3.67 9.48 7.49
C GLU A 161 3.60 7.97 7.78
N ALA A 162 4.68 7.23 7.51
CA ALA A 162 4.79 5.80 7.79
C ALA A 162 4.57 5.49 9.27
N THR A 163 5.24 6.22 10.17
CA THR A 163 5.11 6.06 11.62
C THR A 163 3.67 6.34 12.08
N THR A 164 3.03 7.38 11.53
CA THR A 164 1.66 7.76 11.88
C THR A 164 0.65 6.71 11.43
N ARG A 165 0.79 6.20 10.21
CA ARG A 165 -0.05 5.12 9.67
C ARG A 165 0.13 3.83 10.47
N LEU A 166 1.37 3.46 10.79
CA LEU A 166 1.67 2.28 11.59
C LEU A 166 0.95 2.30 12.94
N LYS A 167 1.10 3.40 13.70
CA LYS A 167 0.45 3.56 15.00
C LYS A 167 -1.08 3.42 14.91
N ARG A 168 -1.68 4.02 13.88
CA ARG A 168 -3.13 3.89 13.62
C ARG A 168 -3.51 2.45 13.32
N ASN A 169 -2.81 1.80 12.39
CA ASN A 169 -3.10 0.43 11.95
C ASN A 169 -2.96 -0.58 13.10
N ILE A 170 -1.95 -0.42 13.95
CA ILE A 170 -1.74 -1.23 15.16
C ILE A 170 -2.95 -1.08 16.09
N GLY A 171 -3.34 0.15 16.40
CA GLY A 171 -4.49 0.43 17.28
C GLY A 171 -5.80 -0.15 16.72
N ASP A 172 -6.07 0.08 15.43
CA ASP A 172 -7.26 -0.43 14.75
C ASP A 172 -7.28 -1.97 14.73
N THR A 173 -6.14 -2.60 14.47
CA THR A 173 -6.01 -4.07 14.43
C THR A 173 -6.19 -4.69 15.81
N ALA A 174 -5.57 -4.11 16.84
CA ALA A 174 -5.71 -4.57 18.22
C ALA A 174 -7.15 -4.47 18.69
N GLN A 175 -7.81 -3.32 18.46
CA GLN A 175 -9.20 -3.12 18.83
C GLN A 175 -10.14 -4.08 18.09
N LYS A 176 -9.94 -4.25 16.77
CA LYS A 176 -10.75 -5.19 15.97
C LYS A 176 -10.63 -6.62 16.49
N LYS A 177 -9.41 -7.11 16.72
CA LYS A 177 -9.17 -8.47 17.23
C LYS A 177 -9.75 -8.67 18.63
N LEU A 178 -9.67 -7.65 19.49
CA LEU A 178 -10.27 -7.70 20.81
C LEU A 178 -11.80 -7.81 20.71
N THR A 179 -12.44 -7.01 19.86
CA THR A 179 -13.89 -7.09 19.64
C THR A 179 -14.30 -8.46 19.11
N GLU A 180 -13.59 -9.01 18.11
CA GLU A 180 -13.84 -10.37 17.60
C GLU A 180 -13.74 -11.43 18.71
N ALA A 181 -12.73 -11.32 19.58
CA ALA A 181 -12.55 -12.23 20.70
C ALA A 181 -13.63 -12.09 21.78
N MET A 182 -14.15 -10.88 22.02
CA MET A 182 -15.27 -10.66 22.93
C MET A 182 -16.55 -11.33 22.40
N ASP A 183 -16.84 -11.16 21.11
CA ASP A 183 -18.00 -11.79 20.45
C ASP A 183 -17.91 -13.33 20.43
N GLU A 184 -16.69 -13.87 20.38
CA GLU A 184 -16.44 -15.31 20.50
C GLU A 184 -16.62 -15.79 21.95
N ALA A 185 -16.07 -15.05 22.91
CA ALA A 185 -16.14 -15.38 24.33
C ALA A 185 -17.58 -15.46 24.85
N GLU A 186 -18.51 -14.64 24.34
CA GLU A 186 -19.94 -14.70 24.70
C GLU A 186 -20.61 -16.05 24.41
N LYS A 187 -20.04 -16.86 23.52
CA LYS A 187 -20.60 -18.15 23.07
C LYS A 187 -20.03 -19.35 23.81
N GLU A 188 -19.04 -19.14 24.68
CA GLU A 188 -18.23 -20.20 25.28
C GLU A 188 -18.47 -20.32 26.80
N GLU A 189 -18.32 -21.53 27.34
CA GLU A 189 -18.49 -21.77 28.79
C GLU A 189 -17.40 -21.13 29.67
N LYS A 190 -16.26 -20.78 29.06
CA LYS A 190 -15.07 -20.21 29.73
C LYS A 190 -14.55 -18.97 28.99
N PRO A 191 -15.30 -17.86 29.03
CA PRO A 191 -14.97 -16.65 28.28
C PRO A 191 -13.60 -16.07 28.64
N GLU A 192 -13.16 -16.20 29.90
CA GLU A 192 -11.89 -15.63 30.35
C GLU A 192 -10.70 -16.27 29.62
N ARG A 193 -10.78 -17.57 29.30
CA ARG A 193 -9.72 -18.28 28.58
C ARG A 193 -9.58 -17.76 27.15
N ILE A 194 -10.71 -17.58 26.45
CA ILE A 194 -10.72 -17.03 25.08
C ILE A 194 -10.09 -15.64 25.07
N LEU A 195 -10.46 -14.79 26.02
CA LEU A 195 -9.93 -13.43 26.12
C LEU A 195 -8.42 -13.41 26.42
N VAL A 196 -7.92 -14.25 27.32
CA VAL A 196 -6.47 -14.34 27.61
C VAL A 196 -5.70 -14.84 26.39
N ASP A 197 -6.18 -15.88 25.72
CA ASP A 197 -5.55 -16.43 24.51
C ASP A 197 -5.56 -15.38 23.37
N ALA A 198 -6.64 -14.59 23.25
CA ALA A 198 -6.74 -13.51 22.28
C ALA A 198 -5.77 -12.37 22.57
N LEU A 199 -5.59 -11.98 23.83
CA LEU A 199 -4.61 -10.96 24.21
C LEU A 199 -3.19 -11.37 23.82
N GLY A 200 -2.80 -12.63 24.02
CA GLY A 200 -1.51 -13.16 23.56
C GLY A 200 -1.33 -13.01 22.04
N LYS A 201 -2.34 -13.41 21.25
CA LYS A 201 -2.33 -13.27 19.78
C LYS A 201 -2.33 -11.81 19.32
N ILE A 202 -2.93 -10.90 20.09
CA ILE A 202 -2.92 -9.47 19.80
C ILE A 202 -1.50 -8.93 19.97
N VAL A 203 -0.81 -9.26 21.07
CA VAL A 203 0.59 -8.85 21.29
C VAL A 203 1.49 -9.37 20.17
N GLU A 204 1.40 -10.67 19.82
CA GLU A 204 2.17 -11.24 18.70
C GLU A 204 1.90 -10.52 17.37
N LYS A 205 0.65 -10.09 17.13
CA LYS A 205 0.31 -9.34 15.93
C LYS A 205 0.88 -7.92 15.94
N ILE A 206 0.85 -7.25 17.10
CA ILE A 206 1.44 -5.92 17.27
C ILE A 206 2.95 -5.97 17.02
N ASP A 207 3.64 -6.98 17.55
CA ASP A 207 5.07 -7.17 17.34
C ASP A 207 5.39 -7.41 15.85
N TYR A 208 4.60 -8.27 15.20
CA TYR A 208 4.71 -8.51 13.76
C TYR A 208 4.52 -7.22 12.95
N ASP A 209 3.43 -6.48 13.19
CA ASP A 209 3.15 -5.24 12.46
C ASP A 209 4.19 -4.15 12.72
N THR A 210 4.73 -4.10 13.94
CA THR A 210 5.83 -3.20 14.30
C THR A 210 7.09 -3.56 13.51
N GLY A 211 7.43 -4.85 13.41
CA GLY A 211 8.54 -5.33 12.57
C GLY A 211 8.39 -4.93 11.10
N ILE A 212 7.23 -5.20 10.50
CA ILE A 212 6.91 -4.78 9.12
C ILE A 212 7.01 -3.26 8.96
N GLY A 213 6.49 -2.51 9.93
CA GLY A 213 6.55 -1.05 9.93
C GLY A 213 7.97 -0.48 10.02
N ILE A 214 8.85 -1.14 10.78
CA ILE A 214 10.28 -0.79 10.84
C ILE A 214 10.94 -1.04 9.49
N ASP A 215 10.65 -2.16 8.82
CA ASP A 215 11.19 -2.45 7.49
C ASP A 215 10.69 -1.45 6.44
N VAL A 216 9.43 -1.02 6.52
CA VAL A 216 8.91 0.10 5.71
C VAL A 216 9.73 1.36 5.96
N ILE A 217 10.00 1.73 7.22
CA ILE A 217 10.78 2.92 7.55
C ILE A 217 12.22 2.80 7.02
N ASN A 218 12.86 1.65 7.19
CA ASN A 218 14.20 1.37 6.68
C ASN A 218 14.27 1.53 5.15
N SER A 219 13.22 1.12 4.43
CA SER A 219 13.18 1.25 2.97
C SER A 219 13.24 2.70 2.48
N ILE A 220 12.85 3.68 3.32
CA ILE A 220 12.88 5.11 2.99
C ILE A 220 14.32 5.65 2.90
N GLN A 221 15.30 5.03 3.58
CA GLN A 221 16.71 5.42 3.52
C GLN A 221 17.23 5.53 2.08
N ARG A 222 16.74 4.67 1.17
CA ARG A 222 17.10 4.71 -0.26
C ARG A 222 16.80 6.05 -0.93
N LEU A 223 15.82 6.81 -0.43
CA LEU A 223 15.46 8.14 -0.93
C LEU A 223 16.36 9.25 -0.36
N ALA A 224 16.96 9.05 0.81
CA ALA A 224 17.79 10.04 1.48
C ALA A 224 19.29 9.89 1.17
N GLY A 225 19.71 8.82 0.49
CA GLY A 225 21.12 8.50 0.27
C GLY A 225 21.84 8.16 1.59
N ASP A 226 23.12 8.48 1.71
CA ASP A 226 23.94 8.19 2.91
C ASP A 226 23.98 9.36 3.93
N GLU A 227 22.94 10.19 3.93
CA GLU A 227 22.90 11.41 4.75
C GLU A 227 22.78 11.10 6.26
N PRO A 228 23.82 11.36 7.08
CA PRO A 228 23.84 10.90 8.47
C PRO A 228 22.76 11.54 9.35
N ALA A 229 22.36 12.78 9.02
CA ALA A 229 21.29 13.49 9.73
C ALA A 229 19.95 12.77 9.59
N TYR A 230 19.65 12.21 8.41
CA TYR A 230 18.45 11.44 8.18
C TYR A 230 18.52 10.08 8.88
N THR A 231 19.64 9.37 8.76
CA THR A 231 19.84 8.07 9.42
C THR A 231 19.62 8.17 10.93
N ASN A 232 20.20 9.16 11.60
CA ASN A 232 19.99 9.39 13.03
C ASN A 232 18.51 9.68 13.38
N TYR A 233 17.81 10.42 12.52
CA TYR A 233 16.38 10.70 12.70
C TYR A 233 15.54 9.42 12.55
N MET A 234 15.84 8.61 11.55
CA MET A 234 15.18 7.33 11.28
C MET A 234 15.38 6.35 12.44
N GLU A 235 16.62 6.17 12.91
CA GLU A 235 16.94 5.31 14.06
C GLU A 235 16.21 5.73 15.33
N LYS A 236 16.13 7.05 15.58
CA LYS A 236 15.35 7.58 16.70
C LYS A 236 13.86 7.22 16.58
N LYS A 237 13.29 7.31 15.36
CA LYS A 237 11.87 6.96 15.13
C LYS A 237 11.61 5.47 15.30
N ILE A 238 12.53 4.62 14.85
CA ILE A 238 12.46 3.17 15.06
C ILE A 238 12.50 2.84 16.56
N LYS A 239 13.42 3.47 17.30
CA LYS A 239 13.49 3.29 18.76
C LYS A 239 12.19 3.70 19.45
N GLU A 240 11.62 4.86 19.09
CA GLU A 240 10.33 5.31 19.62
C GLU A 240 9.18 4.31 19.36
N LEU A 241 9.26 3.51 18.29
CA LEU A 241 8.26 2.48 17.99
C LEU A 241 8.47 1.21 18.82
N LEU A 242 9.73 0.75 18.94
CA LEU A 242 10.08 -0.41 19.76
C LEU A 242 9.74 -0.16 21.24
N ASP A 243 10.09 1.01 21.77
CA ASP A 243 9.78 1.39 23.15
C ASP A 243 8.25 1.43 23.40
N ALA A 244 7.44 1.66 22.36
CA ALA A 244 5.99 1.70 22.45
C ALA A 244 5.31 0.33 22.28
N SER A 245 5.94 -0.64 21.62
CA SER A 245 5.42 -2.01 21.52
C SER A 245 5.70 -2.84 22.77
N GLU A 246 6.76 -2.53 23.52
CA GLU A 246 7.13 -3.20 24.76
C GLU A 246 6.34 -2.74 26.01
N ALA A 247 5.55 -1.67 25.88
CA ALA A 247 4.81 -1.02 26.97
C ALA A 247 3.35 -1.50 27.08
#